data_AF-A0A4U7AQJ4-F1
#
_entry.id   AF-A0A4U7AQJ4-F1
#
_cell.length_a   1.000
_cell.length_b   1.000
_cell.length_c   1.000
_cell.angle_alpha   90.00
_cell.angle_beta   90.00
_cell.angle_gamma   90.00
#
_symmetry.space_group_name_H-M   'P 1'
#
loop_
_entity.id
_entity.type
_entity.pdbx_description
1 polymer ?
#
loop_
_entity_poly.entity_id
_entity_poly.type
_entity_poly.pdbx_seq_one_letter_code
_entity_poly.pdbx_strand_id
1 'polypeptide(L)'
;MSQQSASVEAVPCHVSLVEFSSSRFDRPGTFNFAELHPELRLMIYKFVFGAGYSSIENFISAHLGRIQRKEHDPRTQIAPSATRTSPGILTVCKWIYEEAITVLNRHTLYFHHGLLDLKLHPLIHSTTLRNIRHLVVTDDGHNVMDKVISCSFNGHKRLVVGLGNALMQYGHQLETLELHFTDTGLKFHLDNCWNARNGCDIRPWMTAVYNTWKVVRGIRSVKIYGWMPDHMKTSLIDLMQSSYHRLDRLPFPILRQILNHNCALSSVSDAINAANSEAVVPRMSTPNIFLISRLSSYNFAQFVREPPFILDFKHPPRAGFDQIHNYISEQALRTLPSLRIHIRHRNWMGILQTIATDLSAGHSLKKFELIFEDDRPLPGRPNLPGFVKVYPDWRLEFYLNPLKSIKKVPNVHFGGDLARVAHGLYLRDLYKDMTGRESHIRRPRLQVLT
;
A
#
# COMPACT_ATOMS: atom_id res chain seq x y z
N MET A 1 46.12 28.91 -58.14
CA MET A 1 44.67 29.02 -58.43
C MET A 1 43.96 28.07 -57.49
N SER A 2 42.96 28.55 -56.75
CA SER A 2 42.19 27.76 -55.78
C SER A 2 41.08 26.98 -56.48
N GLN A 3 40.87 25.73 -56.05
CA GLN A 3 39.59 25.06 -56.18
C GLN A 3 39.13 24.65 -54.78
N GLN A 4 38.11 25.34 -54.28
CA GLN A 4 37.36 24.93 -53.12
C GLN A 4 36.47 23.75 -53.54
N SER A 5 36.70 22.55 -52.99
CA SER A 5 35.68 21.51 -52.96
C SER A 5 34.87 21.69 -51.69
N ALA A 6 33.61 22.10 -51.86
CA ALA A 6 32.72 22.37 -50.73
C ALA A 6 32.39 21.09 -49.96
N SER A 7 32.26 21.24 -48.65
CA SER A 7 31.75 20.21 -47.73
C SER A 7 30.34 19.78 -48.12
N VAL A 8 30.16 18.49 -48.40
CA VAL A 8 28.83 17.88 -48.47
C VAL A 8 28.34 17.72 -47.03
N GLU A 9 27.54 18.67 -46.56
CA GLU A 9 26.82 18.54 -45.29
C GLU A 9 25.85 17.34 -45.39
N ALA A 10 25.98 16.41 -44.45
CA ALA A 10 25.10 15.25 -44.37
C ALA A 10 23.70 15.69 -43.91
N VAL A 11 22.79 15.90 -44.87
CA VAL A 11 21.38 16.20 -44.60
C VAL A 11 20.77 15.06 -43.76
N PRO A 12 20.25 15.32 -42.55
CA PRO A 12 19.59 14.28 -41.77
C PRO A 12 18.27 13.90 -42.44
N CYS A 13 18.15 12.66 -42.91
CA CYS A 13 16.89 12.13 -43.43
C CYS A 13 15.80 12.15 -42.36
N HIS A 14 14.89 13.13 -42.47
CA HIS A 14 13.59 13.09 -41.81
C HIS A 14 12.82 11.87 -42.32
N VAL A 15 12.66 10.85 -41.47
CA VAL A 15 11.66 9.80 -41.71
C VAL A 15 10.30 10.40 -41.37
N SER A 16 9.71 11.08 -42.36
CA SER A 16 8.40 11.71 -42.21
C SER A 16 7.32 10.64 -42.07
N LEU A 17 6.66 10.60 -40.91
CA LEU A 17 5.49 9.77 -40.67
C LEU A 17 4.36 10.29 -41.57
N VAL A 18 3.97 9.51 -42.58
CA VAL A 18 2.81 9.72 -43.47
C VAL A 18 2.42 11.20 -43.57
N GLU A 19 3.16 11.95 -44.39
CA GLU A 19 2.65 13.23 -44.87
C GLU A 19 1.35 12.95 -45.62
N PHE A 20 0.22 13.22 -44.95
CA PHE A 20 -1.01 13.57 -45.65
C PHE A 20 -0.62 14.71 -46.59
N SER A 21 -0.65 14.47 -47.89
CA SER A 21 -0.26 15.48 -48.85
C SER A 21 -1.09 16.73 -48.60
N SER A 22 -0.42 17.85 -48.33
CA SER A 22 -1.04 19.17 -48.10
C SER A 22 -1.64 19.77 -49.39
N SER A 23 -2.08 18.89 -50.29
CA SER A 23 -2.79 19.19 -51.51
C SER A 23 -4.19 19.73 -51.19
N ARG A 24 -4.27 21.06 -51.08
CA ARG A 24 -5.48 21.88 -51.17
C ARG A 24 -6.50 21.74 -50.03
N PHE A 25 -6.13 22.23 -48.86
CA PHE A 25 -7.09 22.81 -47.92
C PHE A 25 -6.69 24.25 -47.58
N ASP A 26 -6.90 25.17 -48.54
CA ASP A 26 -6.65 26.62 -48.40
C ASP A 26 -7.71 27.31 -47.52
N ARG A 27 -7.93 26.79 -46.32
CA ARG A 27 -8.66 27.47 -45.23
C ARG A 27 -7.99 27.13 -43.89
N PRO A 28 -7.59 28.13 -43.08
CA PRO A 28 -7.18 27.91 -41.70
C PRO A 28 -8.42 27.64 -40.84
N GLY A 29 -8.99 26.44 -40.99
CA GLY A 29 -10.10 25.95 -40.18
C GLY A 29 -9.62 24.82 -39.26
N THR A 30 -9.82 24.97 -37.95
CA THR A 30 -9.66 23.85 -37.02
C THR A 30 -10.69 22.78 -37.37
N PHE A 31 -10.24 21.63 -37.86
CA PHE A 31 -11.08 20.49 -38.19
C PHE A 31 -11.91 20.07 -36.98
N ASN A 32 -13.24 20.21 -37.05
CA ASN A 32 -14.10 19.85 -35.93
C ASN A 32 -14.30 18.33 -35.83
N PHE A 33 -13.35 17.68 -35.17
CA PHE A 33 -13.37 16.23 -34.95
C PHE A 33 -14.65 15.74 -34.26
N ALA A 34 -15.39 16.60 -33.53
CA ALA A 34 -16.65 16.24 -32.89
C ALA A 34 -17.81 16.06 -33.88
N GLU A 35 -17.82 16.78 -35.01
CA GLU A 35 -18.87 16.73 -36.03
C GLU A 35 -18.78 15.51 -36.95
N LEU A 36 -17.65 14.79 -36.94
CA LEU A 36 -17.52 13.52 -37.64
C LEU A 36 -18.56 12.49 -37.17
N HIS A 37 -19.05 11.65 -38.07
CA HIS A 37 -19.89 10.50 -37.71
C HIS A 37 -19.14 9.58 -36.71
N PRO A 38 -19.80 8.99 -35.69
CA PRO A 38 -19.12 8.17 -34.67
C PRO A 38 -18.28 7.02 -35.24
N GLU A 39 -18.70 6.44 -36.37
CA GLU A 39 -17.97 5.39 -37.07
C GLU A 39 -16.64 5.88 -37.65
N LEU A 40 -16.61 7.11 -38.19
CA LEU A 40 -15.38 7.73 -38.70
C LEU A 40 -14.42 8.08 -37.54
N ARG A 41 -14.94 8.59 -36.41
CA ARG A 41 -14.13 8.79 -35.20
C ARG A 41 -13.53 7.47 -34.71
N LEU A 42 -14.33 6.39 -34.68
CA LEU A 42 -13.88 5.04 -34.33
C LEU A 42 -12.78 4.51 -35.28
N MET A 43 -12.91 4.74 -36.58
CA MET A 43 -11.86 4.40 -37.55
C MET A 43 -10.57 5.18 -37.30
N ILE A 44 -10.67 6.49 -37.03
CA ILE A 44 -9.50 7.32 -36.72
C ILE A 44 -8.85 6.88 -35.40
N TYR A 45 -9.61 6.56 -34.36
CA TYR A 45 -9.04 6.00 -33.11
C TYR A 45 -8.28 4.70 -33.38
N LYS A 46 -8.87 3.76 -34.13
CA LYS A 46 -8.20 2.50 -34.51
C LYS A 46 -6.90 2.77 -35.28
N PHE A 47 -6.92 3.70 -36.23
CA PHE A 47 -5.72 4.07 -36.98
C PHE A 47 -4.66 4.72 -36.08
N VAL A 48 -5.02 5.70 -35.26
CA VAL A 48 -4.10 6.40 -34.35
C VAL A 48 -3.46 5.47 -33.33
N PHE A 49 -4.20 4.52 -32.76
CA PHE A 49 -3.65 3.58 -31.78
C PHE A 49 -2.90 2.42 -32.45
N GLY A 50 -3.44 1.84 -33.52
CA GLY A 50 -2.78 0.77 -34.28
C GLY A 50 -1.48 1.25 -34.93
N ALA A 51 -1.56 2.28 -35.77
CA ALA A 51 -0.38 2.87 -36.40
C ALA A 51 0.57 3.47 -35.34
N GLY A 52 0.07 4.16 -34.31
CA GLY A 52 0.91 4.74 -33.26
C GLY A 52 1.75 3.71 -32.48
N TYR A 53 1.17 2.55 -32.14
CA TYR A 53 1.91 1.48 -31.45
C TYR A 53 2.85 0.74 -32.40
N SER A 54 2.42 0.41 -33.62
CA SER A 54 3.31 -0.12 -34.65
C SER A 54 4.45 0.86 -34.99
N SER A 55 4.23 2.18 -34.95
CA SER A 55 5.27 3.19 -35.19
C SER A 55 6.35 3.21 -34.12
N ILE A 56 6.04 2.89 -32.85
CA ILE A 56 7.07 2.77 -31.80
C ILE A 56 8.00 1.60 -32.12
N GLU A 57 7.43 0.43 -32.42
CA GLU A 57 8.23 -0.75 -32.73
C GLU A 57 8.97 -0.62 -34.06
N ASN A 58 8.31 -0.10 -35.11
CA ASN A 58 8.93 0.19 -36.40
C ASN A 58 10.10 1.18 -36.26
N PHE A 59 10.03 2.16 -35.36
CA PHE A 59 11.13 3.08 -35.08
C PHE A 59 12.32 2.37 -34.40
N ILE A 60 12.06 1.52 -33.40
CA ILE A 60 13.11 0.73 -32.72
C ILE A 60 13.75 -0.26 -33.72
N SER A 61 12.93 -0.98 -34.49
CA SER A 61 13.34 -1.92 -35.53
C SER A 61 14.15 -1.25 -36.66
N ALA A 62 13.73 -0.06 -37.13
CA ALA A 62 14.49 0.70 -38.13
C ALA A 62 15.85 1.18 -37.58
N HIS A 63 15.91 1.58 -36.31
CA HIS A 63 17.15 1.96 -35.64
C HIS A 63 18.08 0.75 -35.45
N LEU A 64 17.55 -0.41 -35.05
CA LEU A 64 18.28 -1.67 -35.02
C LEU A 64 18.88 -2.02 -36.39
N GLY A 65 18.11 -1.87 -37.46
CA GLY A 65 18.56 -2.09 -38.84
C GLY A 65 19.66 -1.11 -39.30
N ARG A 66 19.74 0.11 -38.73
CA ARG A 66 20.86 1.04 -38.97
C ARG A 66 22.13 0.59 -38.24
N ILE A 67 22.00 0.13 -37.00
CA ILE A 67 23.13 -0.42 -36.21
C ILE A 67 23.69 -1.67 -36.89
N GLN A 68 22.83 -2.60 -37.32
CA GLN A 68 23.24 -3.82 -38.05
C GLN A 68 24.00 -3.50 -39.35
N ARG A 69 23.57 -2.47 -40.09
CA ARG A 69 24.26 -1.97 -41.30
C ARG A 69 25.49 -1.10 -41.01
N LYS A 70 25.83 -0.85 -39.74
CA LYS A 70 26.91 0.06 -39.29
C LYS A 70 26.72 1.52 -39.74
N GLU A 71 25.48 1.92 -40.01
CA GLU A 71 25.06 3.30 -40.29
C GLU A 71 24.84 4.13 -39.01
N HIS A 72 24.90 3.47 -37.85
CA HIS A 72 24.88 4.09 -36.52
C HIS A 72 25.80 3.32 -35.58
N ASP A 73 26.67 4.02 -34.83
CA ASP A 73 27.45 3.44 -33.72
C ASP A 73 26.93 3.94 -32.37
N PRO A 74 26.24 3.10 -31.58
CA PRO A 74 25.71 3.45 -30.25
C PRO A 74 26.76 3.87 -29.21
N ARG A 75 28.06 3.73 -29.49
CA ARG A 75 29.15 4.11 -28.57
C ARG A 75 29.66 5.53 -28.80
N THR A 76 29.53 6.04 -30.02
CA THR A 76 30.12 7.32 -30.46
C THR A 76 29.10 8.32 -30.95
N GLN A 77 27.91 7.87 -31.37
CA GLN A 77 26.88 8.70 -31.99
C GLN A 77 25.65 8.85 -31.08
N ILE A 78 24.98 10.01 -31.19
CA ILE A 78 23.79 10.31 -30.41
C ILE A 78 22.60 9.54 -30.98
N ALA A 79 21.89 8.80 -30.13
CA ALA A 79 20.69 8.06 -30.52
C ALA A 79 19.64 8.98 -31.19
N PRO A 80 18.91 8.52 -32.23
CA PRO A 80 17.97 9.35 -32.95
C PRO A 80 16.84 9.86 -32.04
N SER A 81 16.54 11.15 -32.14
CA SER A 81 15.44 11.76 -31.40
C SER A 81 14.11 11.39 -32.05
N ALA A 82 13.30 10.57 -31.38
CA ALA A 82 11.90 10.41 -31.73
C ALA A 82 11.12 11.70 -31.43
N THR A 83 10.50 12.30 -32.44
CA THR A 83 9.34 13.17 -32.24
C THR A 83 8.24 12.34 -31.55
N ARG A 84 7.63 12.88 -30.50
CA ARG A 84 6.72 12.11 -29.60
C ARG A 84 5.64 11.37 -30.40
N THR A 85 5.72 10.04 -30.40
CA THR A 85 4.77 9.14 -31.09
C THR A 85 3.52 8.81 -30.27
N SER A 86 3.35 9.41 -29.09
CA SER A 86 2.18 9.18 -28.23
C SER A 86 0.89 9.80 -28.82
N PRO A 87 -0.23 9.06 -28.88
CA PRO A 87 -1.53 9.55 -29.36
C PRO A 87 -2.02 10.85 -28.69
N GLY A 88 -1.89 11.98 -29.38
CA GLY A 88 -2.42 13.29 -28.93
C GLY A 88 -3.95 13.34 -28.82
N ILE A 89 -4.66 12.36 -29.43
CA ILE A 89 -6.12 12.24 -29.36
C ILE A 89 -6.64 12.10 -27.91
N LEU A 90 -5.84 11.50 -27.01
CA LEU A 90 -6.17 11.36 -25.59
C LEU A 90 -6.16 12.68 -24.81
N THR A 91 -5.64 13.76 -25.39
CA THR A 91 -5.50 15.07 -24.73
C THR A 91 -6.44 16.15 -25.29
N VAL A 92 -7.31 15.82 -26.26
CA VAL A 92 -8.16 16.80 -26.95
C VAL A 92 -9.32 17.30 -26.06
N CYS A 93 -10.20 16.40 -25.61
CA CYS A 93 -11.25 16.72 -24.66
C CYS A 93 -11.74 15.46 -23.92
N LYS A 94 -12.51 15.64 -22.84
CA LYS A 94 -13.00 14.54 -22.00
C LYS A 94 -13.81 13.49 -22.79
N TRP A 95 -14.71 13.92 -23.68
CA TRP A 95 -15.57 13.01 -24.43
C TRP A 95 -14.80 12.23 -25.50
N ILE A 96 -13.91 12.88 -26.26
CA ILE A 96 -12.99 12.20 -27.19
C ILE A 96 -12.09 11.21 -26.43
N TYR A 97 -11.62 11.57 -25.23
CA TYR A 97 -10.90 10.64 -24.36
C TYR A 97 -11.76 9.42 -23.99
N GLU A 98 -13.01 9.60 -23.58
CA GLU A 98 -13.92 8.51 -23.20
C GLU A 98 -14.27 7.58 -24.38
N GLU A 99 -14.37 8.09 -25.61
CA GLU A 99 -14.49 7.22 -26.79
C GLU A 99 -13.15 6.51 -27.10
N ALA A 100 -12.07 7.27 -27.24
CA ALA A 100 -10.77 6.78 -27.67
C ALA A 100 -10.16 5.77 -26.69
N ILE A 101 -10.35 5.95 -25.38
CA ILE A 101 -9.84 5.03 -24.35
C ILE A 101 -10.44 3.63 -24.49
N THR A 102 -11.68 3.48 -24.97
CA THR A 102 -12.29 2.16 -25.20
C THR A 102 -11.61 1.40 -26.33
N VAL A 103 -11.07 2.12 -27.32
CA VAL A 103 -10.30 1.56 -28.43
C VAL A 103 -8.88 1.24 -27.97
N LEU A 104 -8.24 2.14 -27.20
CA LEU A 104 -6.93 1.92 -26.62
C LEU A 104 -6.88 0.66 -25.73
N ASN A 105 -7.91 0.49 -24.89
CA ASN A 105 -8.07 -0.65 -23.98
C ASN A 105 -8.09 -2.02 -24.68
N ARG A 106 -8.32 -2.07 -26.01
CA ARG A 106 -8.34 -3.31 -26.81
C ARG A 106 -7.03 -3.57 -27.56
N HIS A 107 -6.11 -2.60 -27.59
CA HIS A 107 -4.83 -2.75 -28.28
C HIS A 107 -3.77 -3.32 -27.34
N THR A 108 -2.94 -4.20 -27.89
CA THR A 108 -1.72 -4.70 -27.23
C THR A 108 -0.54 -3.86 -27.67
N LEU A 109 0.22 -3.32 -26.71
CA LEU A 109 1.53 -2.73 -27.00
C LEU A 109 2.57 -3.85 -26.99
N TYR A 110 3.30 -3.95 -28.09
CA TYR A 110 4.45 -4.84 -28.23
C TYR A 110 5.73 -4.03 -28.11
N PHE A 111 6.72 -4.61 -27.42
CA PHE A 111 8.12 -4.28 -27.60
C PHE A 111 8.84 -5.57 -27.99
N HIS A 112 9.20 -5.69 -29.27
CA HIS A 112 9.95 -6.85 -29.74
C HIS A 112 11.42 -6.74 -29.34
N HIS A 113 11.95 -5.53 -29.45
CA HIS A 113 13.29 -5.17 -29.05
C HIS A 113 13.29 -4.18 -27.88
N GLY A 114 14.32 -4.29 -27.06
CA GLY A 114 14.70 -3.36 -26.02
C GLY A 114 15.10 -1.99 -26.58
N LEU A 115 15.24 -1.01 -25.70
CA LEU A 115 15.46 0.39 -26.09
C LEU A 115 16.81 0.67 -26.76
N LEU A 116 17.73 -0.29 -26.87
CA LEU A 116 19.11 -0.09 -27.35
C LEU A 116 19.80 1.06 -26.61
N ASP A 117 20.08 2.17 -27.29
CA ASP A 117 20.59 3.44 -26.75
C ASP A 117 19.49 4.50 -26.47
N LEU A 118 18.24 4.28 -26.92
CA LEU A 118 17.08 5.13 -26.73
C LEU A 118 16.60 5.24 -25.27
N LYS A 119 15.64 6.13 -25.04
CA LYS A 119 14.92 6.32 -23.77
C LYS A 119 13.44 6.06 -23.96
N LEU A 120 12.76 5.54 -22.93
CA LEU A 120 11.33 5.21 -22.98
C LEU A 120 10.42 6.45 -23.10
N HIS A 121 10.72 7.51 -22.35
CA HIS A 121 9.86 8.69 -22.22
C HIS A 121 9.65 9.48 -23.54
N PRO A 122 10.64 9.62 -24.44
CA PRO A 122 10.41 10.14 -25.79
C PRO A 122 9.44 9.29 -26.64
N LEU A 123 9.45 7.97 -26.49
CA LEU A 123 8.65 7.03 -27.30
C LEU A 123 7.21 6.89 -26.81
N ILE A 124 6.96 6.95 -25.50
CA ILE A 124 5.61 6.85 -24.95
C ILE A 124 5.39 7.77 -23.76
N HIS A 125 4.30 8.53 -23.81
CA HIS A 125 3.91 9.41 -22.71
C HIS A 125 3.40 8.59 -21.52
N SER A 126 3.73 9.02 -20.30
CA SER A 126 3.34 8.28 -19.08
C SER A 126 1.83 8.06 -19.01
N THR A 127 1.00 9.06 -19.35
CA THR A 127 -0.47 8.93 -19.37
C THR A 127 -0.97 7.83 -20.32
N THR A 128 -0.34 7.67 -21.49
CA THR A 128 -0.68 6.58 -22.41
C THR A 128 -0.30 5.24 -21.78
N LEU A 129 0.92 5.11 -21.26
CA LEU A 129 1.43 3.88 -20.64
C LEU A 129 0.60 3.42 -19.42
N ARG A 130 0.09 4.35 -18.59
CA ARG A 130 -0.82 4.03 -17.47
C ARG A 130 -2.10 3.33 -17.91
N ASN A 131 -2.59 3.68 -19.10
CA ASN A 131 -3.88 3.26 -19.63
C ASN A 131 -3.81 1.99 -20.50
N ILE A 132 -2.61 1.46 -20.73
CA ILE A 132 -2.44 0.19 -21.46
C ILE A 132 -2.97 -0.95 -20.60
N ARG A 133 -3.80 -1.82 -21.21
CA ARG A 133 -4.31 -3.05 -20.60
C ARG A 133 -3.49 -4.29 -20.97
N HIS A 134 -2.90 -4.29 -22.16
CA HIS A 134 -2.23 -5.45 -22.72
C HIS A 134 -0.81 -5.06 -23.14
N LEU A 135 0.19 -5.63 -22.49
CA LEU A 135 1.62 -5.36 -22.75
C LEU A 135 2.35 -6.68 -22.98
N VAL A 136 3.09 -6.75 -24.07
CA VAL A 136 3.98 -7.87 -24.42
C VAL A 136 5.38 -7.32 -24.61
N VAL A 137 6.34 -7.87 -23.87
CA VAL A 137 7.76 -7.57 -24.04
C VAL A 137 8.46 -8.88 -24.38
N THR A 138 9.13 -8.93 -25.53
CA THR A 138 9.95 -10.08 -25.93
C THR A 138 11.44 -9.78 -25.85
N ASP A 139 12.25 -10.82 -25.84
CA ASP A 139 13.70 -10.72 -25.93
C ASP A 139 14.25 -11.00 -27.34
N ASP A 140 13.41 -10.91 -28.37
CA ASP A 140 13.78 -11.16 -29.76
C ASP A 140 14.85 -10.17 -30.26
N GLY A 141 15.78 -10.66 -31.08
CA GLY A 141 16.95 -9.91 -31.57
C GLY A 141 18.02 -9.58 -30.51
N HIS A 142 17.91 -10.03 -29.25
CA HIS A 142 18.87 -9.71 -28.18
C HIS A 142 20.04 -10.70 -28.03
N ASN A 143 20.82 -10.89 -29.09
CA ASN A 143 22.07 -11.65 -28.95
C ASN A 143 23.07 -10.89 -28.06
N VAL A 144 23.22 -11.34 -26.81
CA VAL A 144 23.86 -10.63 -25.69
C VAL A 144 25.31 -10.21 -25.96
N MET A 145 25.99 -10.90 -26.87
CA MET A 145 27.43 -10.74 -27.15
C MET A 145 27.73 -10.38 -28.62
N ASP A 146 26.73 -9.98 -29.41
CA ASP A 146 27.00 -9.52 -30.77
C ASP A 146 27.83 -8.23 -30.74
N LYS A 147 29.04 -8.29 -31.33
CA LYS A 147 29.93 -7.13 -31.48
C LYS A 147 29.29 -6.00 -32.28
N VAL A 148 28.34 -6.31 -33.17
CA VAL A 148 27.60 -5.34 -33.98
C VAL A 148 26.58 -4.56 -33.13
N ILE A 149 25.94 -5.22 -32.15
CA ILE A 149 24.84 -4.64 -31.36
C ILE A 149 25.21 -4.60 -29.87
N SER A 150 26.37 -4.02 -29.55
CA SER A 150 26.91 -4.05 -28.18
C SER A 150 26.05 -3.38 -27.08
N CYS A 151 25.00 -2.64 -27.46
CA CYS A 151 24.01 -2.08 -26.54
C CYS A 151 22.78 -2.98 -26.31
N SER A 152 22.60 -4.08 -27.06
CA SER A 152 21.33 -4.84 -27.18
C SER A 152 20.74 -5.25 -25.82
N PHE A 153 21.49 -6.04 -25.05
CA PHE A 153 21.08 -6.53 -23.73
C PHE A 153 20.87 -5.41 -22.69
N ASN A 154 21.73 -4.38 -22.73
CA ASN A 154 21.59 -3.19 -21.88
C ASN A 154 20.38 -2.32 -22.29
N GLY A 155 19.98 -2.35 -23.55
CA GLY A 155 18.76 -1.73 -24.07
C GLY A 155 17.51 -2.45 -23.57
N HIS A 156 17.53 -3.79 -23.56
CA HIS A 156 16.47 -4.59 -22.94
C HIS A 156 16.37 -4.32 -21.44
N LYS A 157 17.49 -4.26 -20.72
CA LYS A 157 17.52 -3.83 -19.30
C LYS A 157 16.83 -2.49 -19.10
N ARG A 158 17.16 -1.49 -19.93
CA ARG A 158 16.56 -0.14 -19.87
C ARG A 158 15.07 -0.17 -20.15
N LEU A 159 14.60 -0.97 -21.12
CA LEU A 159 13.19 -1.13 -21.42
C LEU A 159 12.44 -1.68 -20.21
N VAL A 160 12.87 -2.85 -19.74
CA VAL A 160 12.19 -3.63 -18.69
C VAL A 160 12.19 -2.88 -17.36
N VAL A 161 13.31 -2.25 -16.98
CA VAL A 161 13.37 -1.42 -15.77
C VAL A 161 12.60 -0.10 -15.95
N GLY A 162 12.66 0.52 -17.13
CA GLY A 162 11.95 1.77 -17.43
C GLY A 162 10.43 1.61 -17.39
N LEU A 163 9.91 0.52 -17.97
CA LEU A 163 8.49 0.17 -17.94
C LEU A 163 8.02 -0.07 -16.50
N GLY A 164 8.67 -0.96 -15.74
CA GLY A 164 8.25 -1.26 -14.38
C GLY A 164 8.29 -0.04 -13.45
N ASN A 165 9.30 0.83 -13.59
CA ASN A 165 9.37 2.10 -12.84
C ASN A 165 8.22 3.05 -13.21
N ALA A 166 7.89 3.21 -14.49
CA ALA A 166 6.82 4.10 -14.95
C ALA A 166 5.42 3.59 -14.54
N LEU A 167 5.19 2.28 -14.63
CA LEU A 167 3.97 1.61 -14.16
C LEU A 167 3.82 1.71 -12.64
N MET A 168 4.92 1.55 -11.90
CA MET A 168 4.96 1.72 -10.44
C MET A 168 4.63 3.16 -10.05
N GLN A 169 5.38 4.17 -10.48
CA GLN A 169 5.24 5.55 -10.00
C GLN A 169 3.81 6.08 -10.11
N TYR A 170 3.11 5.72 -11.19
CA TYR A 170 1.90 6.41 -11.60
C TYR A 170 0.61 5.58 -11.50
N GLY A 171 0.71 4.28 -11.24
CA GLY A 171 -0.40 3.34 -11.30
C GLY A 171 -0.74 2.96 -12.75
N HIS A 172 -1.27 1.75 -12.95
CA HIS A 172 -1.54 1.19 -14.27
C HIS A 172 -2.92 0.52 -14.34
N GLN A 173 -3.41 0.34 -15.56
CA GLN A 173 -4.63 -0.41 -15.90
C GLN A 173 -4.32 -1.77 -16.56
N LEU A 174 -3.07 -2.24 -16.48
CA LEU A 174 -2.65 -3.53 -17.05
C LEU A 174 -3.52 -4.69 -16.54
N GLU A 175 -4.19 -5.35 -17.47
CA GLU A 175 -4.91 -6.60 -17.25
C GLU A 175 -4.05 -7.80 -17.62
N THR A 176 -3.26 -7.72 -18.70
CA THR A 176 -2.36 -8.79 -19.13
C THR A 176 -0.94 -8.28 -19.35
N LEU A 177 0.03 -8.98 -18.78
CA LEU A 177 1.45 -8.80 -19.07
C LEU A 177 2.05 -10.13 -19.55
N GLU A 178 2.77 -10.09 -20.66
CA GLU A 178 3.62 -11.20 -21.09
C GLU A 178 5.08 -10.76 -21.20
N LEU A 179 5.96 -11.47 -20.50
CA LEU A 179 7.42 -11.29 -20.57
C LEU A 179 8.03 -12.56 -21.19
N HIS A 180 8.68 -12.44 -22.34
CA HIS A 180 9.35 -13.56 -22.99
C HIS A 180 10.86 -13.42 -22.79
N PHE A 181 11.46 -14.40 -22.12
CA PHE A 181 12.90 -14.54 -21.88
C PHE A 181 13.45 -15.76 -22.62
N THR A 182 13.07 -15.89 -23.89
CA THR A 182 13.21 -17.07 -24.75
C THR A 182 14.53 -17.18 -25.48
N ASP A 183 15.33 -16.11 -25.55
CA ASP A 183 16.57 -16.08 -26.34
C ASP A 183 17.59 -17.15 -25.90
N THR A 184 18.27 -17.71 -26.90
CA THR A 184 19.28 -18.76 -26.72
C THR A 184 20.59 -18.21 -26.13
N GLY A 185 20.94 -16.96 -26.42
CA GLY A 185 22.08 -16.26 -25.82
C GLY A 185 21.83 -15.97 -24.34
N LEU A 186 20.63 -15.51 -23.98
CA LEU A 186 20.20 -15.37 -22.59
C LEU A 186 20.33 -16.70 -21.83
N LYS A 187 19.87 -17.81 -22.40
CA LYS A 187 20.07 -19.15 -21.81
C LYS A 187 21.55 -19.44 -21.54
N PHE A 188 22.40 -19.30 -22.56
CA PHE A 188 23.83 -19.57 -22.45
C PHE A 188 24.49 -18.77 -21.31
N HIS A 189 24.15 -17.49 -21.15
CA HIS A 189 24.69 -16.67 -20.07
C HIS A 189 24.13 -17.02 -18.69
N LEU A 190 22.86 -17.42 -18.58
CA LEU A 190 22.30 -17.92 -17.31
C LEU A 190 23.00 -19.21 -16.88
N ASP A 191 23.24 -20.15 -17.79
CA ASP A 191 23.90 -21.42 -17.50
C ASP A 191 25.39 -21.24 -17.15
N ASN A 192 26.12 -20.39 -17.90
CA ASN A 192 27.60 -20.33 -17.82
C ASN A 192 28.15 -19.15 -17.01
N CYS A 193 27.41 -18.04 -16.88
CA CYS A 193 27.94 -16.80 -16.28
C CYS A 193 27.33 -16.44 -14.92
N TRP A 194 26.20 -17.04 -14.51
CA TRP A 194 25.49 -16.67 -13.27
C TRP A 194 26.32 -16.75 -11.98
N ASN A 195 27.23 -17.72 -11.89
CA ASN A 195 28.11 -17.96 -10.74
C ASN A 195 29.59 -17.64 -11.02
N ALA A 196 29.94 -17.18 -12.23
CA ALA A 196 31.33 -16.92 -12.60
C ALA A 196 31.85 -15.64 -11.94
N ARG A 197 32.98 -15.72 -11.22
CA ARG A 197 33.57 -14.57 -10.49
C ARG A 197 33.97 -13.40 -11.38
N ASN A 198 34.33 -13.69 -12.64
CA ASN A 198 34.62 -12.71 -13.70
C ASN A 198 33.59 -12.81 -14.84
N GLY A 199 32.35 -13.22 -14.53
CA GLY A 199 31.27 -13.40 -15.50
C GLY A 199 30.64 -12.09 -15.99
N CYS A 200 29.81 -12.18 -17.03
CA CYS A 200 29.03 -11.04 -17.52
C CYS A 200 27.93 -10.60 -16.53
N ASP A 201 27.39 -9.40 -16.73
CA ASP A 201 26.36 -8.76 -15.88
C ASP A 201 24.98 -9.44 -15.83
N ILE A 202 24.86 -10.71 -16.26
CA ILE A 202 23.59 -11.45 -16.35
C ILE A 202 22.85 -11.56 -15.01
N ARG A 203 23.58 -11.84 -13.92
CA ARG A 203 22.99 -11.97 -12.57
C ARG A 203 22.56 -10.61 -12.00
N PRO A 204 23.39 -9.55 -12.02
CA PRO A 204 22.93 -8.19 -11.72
C PRO A 204 21.74 -7.72 -12.57
N TRP A 205 21.71 -8.08 -13.86
CA TRP A 205 20.61 -7.78 -14.77
C TRP A 205 19.29 -8.45 -14.34
N MET A 206 19.29 -9.78 -14.18
CA MET A 206 18.08 -10.53 -13.81
C MET A 206 17.58 -10.12 -12.42
N THR A 207 18.51 -9.85 -11.50
CA THR A 207 18.19 -9.32 -10.16
C THR A 207 17.52 -7.94 -10.24
N ALA A 208 17.97 -7.06 -11.14
CA ALA A 208 17.33 -5.76 -11.36
C ALA A 208 15.93 -5.92 -11.99
N VAL A 209 15.77 -6.77 -13.00
CA VAL A 209 14.47 -7.08 -13.63
C VAL A 209 13.48 -7.56 -12.57
N TYR A 210 13.83 -8.60 -11.80
CA TYR A 210 12.99 -9.13 -10.73
C TYR A 210 12.66 -8.07 -9.67
N ASN A 211 13.65 -7.30 -9.22
CA ASN A 211 13.44 -6.28 -8.18
C ASN A 211 12.56 -5.11 -8.64
N THR A 212 12.57 -4.76 -9.92
CA THR A 212 11.70 -3.71 -10.47
C THR A 212 10.27 -4.22 -10.72
N TRP A 213 10.08 -5.45 -11.20
CA TRP A 213 8.73 -5.95 -11.50
C TRP A 213 7.98 -6.48 -10.28
N LYS A 214 8.67 -6.98 -9.23
CA LYS A 214 8.01 -7.46 -7.99
C LYS A 214 7.23 -6.38 -7.21
N VAL A 215 7.37 -5.10 -7.56
CA VAL A 215 6.63 -3.96 -6.96
C VAL A 215 5.51 -3.43 -7.88
N VAL A 216 5.41 -3.94 -9.11
CA VAL A 216 4.24 -3.78 -9.98
C VAL A 216 3.21 -4.84 -9.56
N ARG A 217 1.95 -4.47 -9.32
CA ARG A 217 0.97 -5.29 -8.59
C ARG A 217 -0.45 -5.08 -9.11
N GLY A 218 -1.32 -6.07 -8.93
CA GLY A 218 -2.72 -6.01 -9.35
C GLY A 218 -2.92 -6.22 -10.85
N ILE A 219 -2.02 -6.95 -11.53
CA ILE A 219 -2.21 -7.36 -12.93
C ILE A 219 -3.03 -8.66 -12.94
N ARG A 220 -4.10 -8.72 -13.75
CA ARG A 220 -5.02 -9.88 -13.73
C ARG A 220 -4.34 -11.17 -14.23
N SER A 221 -3.57 -11.10 -15.30
CA SER A 221 -2.85 -12.22 -15.90
C SER A 221 -1.39 -11.84 -16.17
N VAL A 222 -0.45 -12.59 -15.59
CA VAL A 222 0.98 -12.44 -15.84
C VAL A 222 1.51 -13.77 -16.37
N LYS A 223 2.18 -13.73 -17.52
CA LYS A 223 2.88 -14.88 -18.10
C LYS A 223 4.35 -14.55 -18.28
N ILE A 224 5.22 -15.47 -17.85
CA ILE A 224 6.67 -15.34 -17.99
C ILE A 224 7.19 -16.60 -18.67
N TYR A 225 7.69 -16.45 -19.90
CA TYR A 225 8.18 -17.54 -20.73
C TYR A 225 9.72 -17.58 -20.76
N GLY A 226 10.29 -18.72 -21.15
CA GLY A 226 11.73 -18.87 -21.37
C GLY A 226 12.57 -19.18 -20.12
N TRP A 227 13.80 -18.70 -20.08
CA TRP A 227 14.90 -19.28 -19.29
C TRP A 227 15.09 -18.69 -17.89
N MET A 228 14.26 -17.73 -17.47
CA MET A 228 14.29 -17.20 -16.10
C MET A 228 14.11 -18.32 -15.05
N PRO A 229 14.87 -18.37 -13.94
CA PRO A 229 14.76 -19.45 -12.96
C PRO A 229 13.34 -19.59 -12.40
N ASP A 230 12.79 -20.81 -12.36
CA ASP A 230 11.36 -21.02 -12.11
C ASP A 230 10.89 -20.51 -10.74
N HIS A 231 11.71 -20.66 -9.69
CA HIS A 231 11.42 -20.08 -8.38
C HIS A 231 11.27 -18.54 -8.43
N MET A 232 12.02 -17.86 -9.30
CA MET A 232 11.86 -16.42 -9.55
C MET A 232 10.63 -16.15 -10.40
N LYS A 233 10.33 -16.97 -11.43
CA LYS A 233 9.12 -16.83 -12.26
C LYS A 233 7.85 -16.92 -11.41
N THR A 234 7.67 -18.03 -10.69
CA THR A 234 6.46 -18.30 -9.88
C THR A 234 6.28 -17.22 -8.82
N SER A 235 7.35 -16.90 -8.06
CA SER A 235 7.29 -15.81 -7.09
C SER A 235 6.95 -14.48 -7.74
N LEU A 236 7.52 -14.14 -8.90
CA LEU A 236 7.21 -12.88 -9.58
C LEU A 236 5.75 -12.83 -10.08
N ILE A 237 5.22 -13.93 -10.61
CA ILE A 237 3.82 -14.05 -11.04
C ILE A 237 2.87 -13.88 -9.85
N ASP A 238 3.06 -14.66 -8.78
CA ASP A 238 2.23 -14.60 -7.56
C ASP A 238 2.23 -13.19 -6.96
N LEU A 239 3.40 -12.56 -6.92
CA LEU A 239 3.55 -11.21 -6.42
C LEU A 239 2.81 -10.22 -7.35
N MET A 240 3.04 -10.24 -8.66
CA MET A 240 2.44 -9.28 -9.59
C MET A 240 0.91 -9.41 -9.74
N GLN A 241 0.39 -10.63 -9.58
CA GLN A 241 -1.06 -10.89 -9.54
C GLN A 241 -1.69 -10.61 -8.18
N SER A 242 -0.92 -10.41 -7.11
CA SER A 242 -1.46 -10.10 -5.79
C SER A 242 -2.21 -8.76 -5.78
N SER A 243 -3.23 -8.66 -4.93
CA SER A 243 -4.00 -7.43 -4.71
C SER A 243 -3.12 -6.24 -4.28
N TYR A 244 -3.48 -5.05 -4.78
CA TYR A 244 -2.87 -3.74 -4.54
C TYR A 244 -3.90 -2.67 -4.96
N HIS A 245 -4.34 -1.65 -4.22
CA HIS A 245 -4.12 -1.19 -2.83
C HIS A 245 -2.84 -0.36 -2.51
N ARG A 246 -3.03 0.96 -2.37
CA ARG A 246 -1.96 1.99 -2.34
C ARG A 246 -1.15 2.09 -1.04
N LEU A 247 -1.70 1.69 0.10
CA LEU A 247 -0.96 1.76 1.38
C LEU A 247 0.23 0.81 1.42
N ASP A 248 0.20 -0.27 0.62
CA ASP A 248 1.25 -1.29 0.59
C ASP A 248 2.53 -0.78 -0.10
N ARG A 249 2.50 0.43 -0.69
CA ARG A 249 3.69 1.15 -1.19
C ARG A 249 4.42 1.95 -0.11
N LEU A 250 3.79 2.19 1.04
CA LEU A 250 4.39 3.01 2.08
C LEU A 250 5.46 2.20 2.82
N PRO A 251 6.67 2.74 3.03
CA PRO A 251 7.67 2.12 3.89
C PRO A 251 7.06 1.75 5.24
N PHE A 252 7.34 0.53 5.73
CA PHE A 252 6.74 0.02 6.97
C PHE A 252 6.80 1.00 8.16
N PRO A 253 7.88 1.80 8.39
CA PRO A 253 7.88 2.82 9.44
C PRO A 253 6.81 3.91 9.27
N ILE A 254 6.59 4.39 8.05
CA ILE A 254 5.58 5.42 7.72
C ILE A 254 4.17 4.81 7.84
N LEU A 255 3.99 3.60 7.31
CA LEU A 255 2.74 2.86 7.43
C LEU A 255 2.38 2.62 8.90
N ARG A 256 3.36 2.24 9.73
CA ARG A 256 3.21 2.09 11.19
C ARG A 256 2.87 3.41 11.88
N GLN A 257 3.46 4.54 11.48
CA GLN A 257 3.08 5.86 12.01
C GLN A 257 1.64 6.24 11.65
N ILE A 258 1.21 6.00 10.41
CA ILE A 258 -0.17 6.25 9.95
C ILE A 258 -1.16 5.34 10.68
N LEU A 259 -0.85 4.05 10.82
CA LEU A 259 -1.65 3.09 11.59
C LEU A 259 -1.71 3.48 13.07
N ASN A 260 -0.59 3.86 13.68
CA ASN A 260 -0.57 4.37 15.05
C ASN A 260 -1.43 5.63 15.19
N HIS A 261 -1.32 6.61 14.30
CA HIS A 261 -2.08 7.86 14.42
C HIS A 261 -3.59 7.68 14.18
N ASN A 262 -3.97 6.86 13.20
CA ASN A 262 -5.38 6.65 12.83
C ASN A 262 -6.06 5.52 13.60
N CYS A 263 -5.31 4.64 14.26
CA CYS A 263 -5.86 3.48 14.96
C CYS A 263 -5.40 3.38 16.42
N ALA A 264 -4.67 4.37 16.94
CA ALA A 264 -4.45 4.50 18.36
C ALA A 264 -5.78 4.69 19.09
N LEU A 265 -6.27 3.59 19.66
CA LEU A 265 -7.38 3.59 20.59
C LEU A 265 -7.11 4.45 21.84
N SER A 266 -5.87 4.92 22.08
CA SER A 266 -5.60 5.90 23.14
C SER A 266 -6.41 7.20 22.97
N SER A 267 -6.80 7.53 21.74
CA SER A 267 -7.73 8.64 21.46
C SER A 267 -9.08 8.50 22.17
N VAL A 268 -9.51 7.28 22.53
CA VAL A 268 -10.74 7.04 23.29
C VAL A 268 -10.61 7.58 24.71
N SER A 269 -9.49 7.30 25.38
CA SER A 269 -9.23 7.82 26.73
C SER A 269 -9.06 9.34 26.71
N ASP A 270 -8.35 9.89 25.72
CA ASP A 270 -8.20 11.34 25.58
C ASP A 270 -9.54 12.03 25.23
N ALA A 271 -10.39 11.42 24.38
CA ALA A 271 -11.72 11.92 24.06
C ALA A 271 -12.69 11.87 25.23
N ILE A 272 -12.67 10.79 26.04
CA ILE A 272 -13.43 10.71 27.30
C ILE A 272 -12.97 11.82 28.26
N ASN A 273 -11.67 12.05 28.38
CA ASN A 273 -11.14 13.07 29.30
C ASN A 273 -11.45 14.49 28.81
N ALA A 274 -11.18 14.81 27.54
CA ALA A 274 -11.50 16.09 26.93
C ALA A 274 -13.01 16.39 26.98
N ALA A 275 -13.84 15.37 26.78
CA ALA A 275 -15.27 15.49 27.05
C ALA A 275 -15.48 15.87 28.53
N ASN A 276 -15.03 15.04 29.47
CA ASN A 276 -15.35 15.24 30.88
C ASN A 276 -14.67 16.50 31.51
N SER A 277 -13.77 17.20 30.80
CA SER A 277 -13.29 18.55 31.12
C SER A 277 -14.01 19.71 30.40
N GLU A 278 -14.34 19.60 29.10
CA GLU A 278 -14.71 20.77 28.27
C GLU A 278 -16.20 20.88 27.88
N ALA A 279 -17.07 19.99 28.38
CA ALA A 279 -18.52 19.93 28.03
C ALA A 279 -18.88 19.67 26.54
N VAL A 280 -17.92 19.69 25.60
CA VAL A 280 -18.09 19.27 24.19
C VAL A 280 -18.23 17.74 24.06
N VAL A 281 -19.34 17.23 23.50
CA VAL A 281 -19.47 15.80 23.18
C VAL A 281 -18.68 15.51 21.89
N PRO A 282 -17.65 14.63 21.91
CA PRO A 282 -16.97 14.25 20.68
C PRO A 282 -17.90 13.43 19.80
N ARG A 283 -17.99 13.77 18.52
CA ARG A 283 -18.61 12.89 17.51
C ARG A 283 -17.72 11.67 17.31
N MET A 284 -18.30 10.49 17.13
CA MET A 284 -17.56 9.23 16.90
C MET A 284 -16.52 9.40 15.78
N SER A 285 -15.26 9.57 16.18
CA SER A 285 -14.09 9.63 15.31
C SER A 285 -13.29 8.34 15.46
N THR A 286 -13.88 7.21 15.06
CA THR A 286 -13.06 6.04 14.70
C THR A 286 -12.54 6.26 13.27
N PRO A 287 -11.24 6.58 13.06
CA PRO A 287 -10.66 6.71 11.73
C PRO A 287 -10.45 5.30 11.20
N ASN A 288 -11.53 4.77 10.62
CA ASN A 288 -11.69 3.33 10.48
C ASN A 288 -10.90 2.83 9.25
N ILE A 289 -9.57 2.72 9.37
CA ILE A 289 -8.71 2.15 8.31
C ILE A 289 -9.15 0.73 7.93
N PHE A 290 -9.83 0.04 8.86
CA PHE A 290 -10.46 -1.25 8.66
C PHE A 290 -11.63 -1.23 7.65
N LEU A 291 -12.12 -0.05 7.25
CA LEU A 291 -13.06 0.13 6.14
C LEU A 291 -12.37 0.38 4.79
N ILE A 292 -11.07 0.72 4.77
CA ILE A 292 -10.36 1.07 3.53
C ILE A 292 -10.00 -0.17 2.70
N SER A 293 -9.71 -1.32 3.34
CA SER A 293 -9.45 -2.59 2.65
C SER A 293 -9.61 -3.78 3.61
N ARG A 294 -10.46 -4.75 3.26
CA ARG A 294 -10.66 -5.98 4.07
C ARG A 294 -9.39 -6.81 4.22
N LEU A 295 -8.54 -6.86 3.20
CA LEU A 295 -7.32 -7.67 3.20
C LEU A 295 -6.22 -7.02 4.05
N SER A 296 -6.09 -5.71 3.90
CA SER A 296 -5.23 -4.88 4.75
C SER A 296 -5.70 -4.87 6.20
N SER A 297 -7.02 -4.92 6.44
CA SER A 297 -7.59 -5.04 7.79
C SER A 297 -7.10 -6.27 8.52
N TYR A 298 -7.03 -7.43 7.85
CA TYR A 298 -6.54 -8.66 8.45
C TYR A 298 -5.05 -8.53 8.84
N ASN A 299 -4.22 -8.06 7.91
CA ASN A 299 -2.77 -7.91 8.13
C ASN A 299 -2.41 -6.81 9.14
N PHE A 300 -3.18 -5.72 9.21
CA PHE A 300 -2.89 -4.59 10.11
C PHE A 300 -3.63 -4.68 11.45
N ALA A 301 -4.68 -5.50 11.58
CA ALA A 301 -5.34 -5.72 12.87
C ALA A 301 -4.41 -6.25 13.95
N GLN A 302 -3.40 -7.06 13.60
CA GLN A 302 -2.41 -7.52 14.57
C GLN A 302 -1.62 -6.34 15.16
N PHE A 303 -1.07 -5.45 14.33
CA PHE A 303 -0.29 -4.30 14.80
C PHE A 303 -1.10 -3.28 15.60
N VAL A 304 -2.37 -3.05 15.24
CA VAL A 304 -3.28 -2.15 15.98
C VAL A 304 -3.68 -2.75 17.34
N ARG A 305 -3.79 -4.08 17.43
CA ARG A 305 -4.22 -4.79 18.65
C ARG A 305 -3.06 -5.24 19.55
N GLU A 306 -1.81 -5.14 19.09
CA GLU A 306 -0.62 -5.50 19.85
C GLU A 306 -0.36 -4.63 21.10
N PRO A 307 -0.47 -3.28 21.06
CA PRO A 307 -0.38 -2.47 22.28
C PRO A 307 -1.60 -2.70 23.19
N PRO A 308 -1.45 -2.60 24.53
CA PRO A 308 -2.58 -2.65 25.43
C PRO A 308 -3.51 -1.45 25.18
N PHE A 309 -4.80 -1.71 25.03
CA PHE A 309 -5.80 -0.63 25.02
C PHE A 309 -5.93 -0.07 26.44
N ILE A 310 -5.69 1.23 26.61
CA ILE A 310 -5.71 1.91 27.90
C ILE A 310 -6.91 2.86 27.97
N LEU A 311 -7.78 2.63 28.96
CA LEU A 311 -8.83 3.55 29.39
C LEU A 311 -8.39 4.21 30.70
N ASP A 312 -7.75 5.40 30.63
CA ASP A 312 -7.43 6.22 31.80
C ASP A 312 -8.52 7.27 32.03
N PHE A 313 -9.26 7.14 33.14
CA PHE A 313 -10.34 8.04 33.53
C PHE A 313 -9.82 9.10 34.52
N LYS A 314 -9.36 10.24 33.98
CA LYS A 314 -8.64 11.30 34.74
C LYS A 314 -9.59 12.34 35.36
N HIS A 315 -10.69 12.66 34.68
CA HIS A 315 -11.71 13.61 35.13
C HIS A 315 -13.00 12.86 35.56
N PRO A 316 -13.80 13.38 36.51
CA PRO A 316 -15.07 12.75 36.90
C PRO A 316 -16.08 12.74 35.75
N PRO A 317 -17.03 11.78 35.69
CA PRO A 317 -18.03 11.72 34.64
C PRO A 317 -19.04 12.87 34.76
N ARG A 318 -19.36 13.52 33.65
CA ARG A 318 -20.45 14.50 33.53
C ARG A 318 -21.75 13.88 34.02
N ALA A 319 -22.53 14.66 34.79
CA ALA A 319 -23.85 14.28 35.30
C ALA A 319 -23.93 12.92 36.06
N GLY A 320 -22.78 12.35 36.47
CA GLY A 320 -22.71 11.10 37.22
C GLY A 320 -22.70 9.81 36.38
N PHE A 321 -23.02 9.87 35.09
CA PHE A 321 -23.02 8.72 34.18
C PHE A 321 -22.61 9.12 32.76
N ASP A 322 -21.60 8.45 32.21
CA ASP A 322 -21.21 8.55 30.80
C ASP A 322 -21.09 7.13 30.21
N GLN A 323 -21.49 6.95 28.95
CA GLN A 323 -21.59 5.64 28.31
C GLN A 323 -20.35 5.38 27.43
N ILE A 324 -19.66 4.26 27.67
CA ILE A 324 -18.48 3.88 26.90
C ILE A 324 -18.77 3.77 25.38
N HIS A 325 -20.00 3.38 25.02
CA HIS A 325 -20.46 3.26 23.64
C HIS A 325 -20.47 4.57 22.84
N ASN A 326 -20.44 5.73 23.51
CA ASN A 326 -20.28 7.03 22.83
C ASN A 326 -18.90 7.16 22.16
N TYR A 327 -17.91 6.37 22.59
CA TYR A 327 -16.50 6.51 22.20
C TYR A 327 -15.91 5.25 21.53
N ILE A 328 -16.42 4.04 21.85
CA ILE A 328 -15.96 2.78 21.27
C ILE A 328 -17.14 1.81 21.07
N SER A 329 -17.18 1.13 19.92
CA SER A 329 -18.22 0.13 19.66
C SER A 329 -17.99 -1.16 20.45
N GLU A 330 -19.08 -1.80 20.86
CA GLU A 330 -19.08 -3.10 21.54
C GLU A 330 -18.21 -4.15 20.81
N GLN A 331 -18.38 -4.25 19.48
CA GLN A 331 -17.60 -5.17 18.66
C GLN A 331 -16.10 -4.85 18.66
N ALA A 332 -15.70 -3.56 18.72
CA ALA A 332 -14.29 -3.20 18.87
C ALA A 332 -13.76 -3.70 20.22
N LEU A 333 -14.46 -3.39 21.32
CA LEU A 333 -14.09 -3.78 22.69
C LEU A 333 -13.93 -5.30 22.84
N ARG A 334 -14.86 -6.09 22.30
CA ARG A 334 -14.80 -7.56 22.30
C ARG A 334 -13.58 -8.14 21.58
N THR A 335 -13.07 -7.48 20.53
CA THR A 335 -11.95 -8.00 19.71
C THR A 335 -10.55 -7.67 20.25
N LEU A 336 -10.44 -7.00 21.39
CA LEU A 336 -9.16 -6.60 21.97
C LEU A 336 -8.47 -7.79 22.67
N PRO A 337 -7.14 -7.97 22.50
CA PRO A 337 -6.38 -8.99 23.21
C PRO A 337 -5.82 -8.51 24.55
N SER A 338 -5.72 -7.19 24.79
CA SER A 338 -5.25 -6.63 26.05
C SER A 338 -6.00 -5.35 26.40
N LEU A 339 -6.67 -5.34 27.55
CA LEU A 339 -7.42 -4.19 28.09
C LEU A 339 -6.82 -3.78 29.44
N ARG A 340 -6.51 -2.49 29.58
CA ARG A 340 -6.11 -1.85 30.84
C ARG A 340 -7.11 -0.73 31.15
N ILE A 341 -7.71 -0.79 32.33
CA ILE A 341 -8.64 0.19 32.86
C ILE A 341 -7.95 0.87 34.05
N HIS A 342 -7.87 2.20 34.05
CA HIS A 342 -7.37 2.99 35.16
C HIS A 342 -8.45 3.98 35.61
N ILE A 343 -9.04 3.72 36.77
CA ILE A 343 -10.08 4.56 37.37
C ILE A 343 -9.43 5.39 38.49
N ARG A 344 -9.37 6.71 38.31
CA ARG A 344 -8.86 7.66 39.31
C ARG A 344 -9.95 8.39 40.09
N HIS A 345 -11.21 8.08 39.80
CA HIS A 345 -12.36 8.75 40.39
C HIS A 345 -13.53 7.79 40.52
N ARG A 346 -13.99 7.56 41.76
CA ARG A 346 -14.94 6.51 42.12
C ARG A 346 -16.27 6.53 41.35
N ASN A 347 -16.74 7.71 40.91
CA ASN A 347 -17.95 7.82 40.08
C ASN A 347 -17.89 7.03 38.76
N TRP A 348 -16.70 6.71 38.24
CA TRP A 348 -16.56 5.86 37.05
C TRP A 348 -16.78 4.37 37.32
N MET A 349 -16.82 3.91 38.57
CA MET A 349 -16.92 2.48 38.88
C MET A 349 -18.16 1.79 38.25
N GLY A 350 -19.23 2.52 37.97
CA GLY A 350 -20.38 2.02 37.24
C GLY A 350 -20.08 1.54 35.80
N ILE A 351 -19.02 2.06 35.15
CA ILE A 351 -18.65 1.68 33.78
C ILE A 351 -18.22 0.21 33.65
N LEU A 352 -17.78 -0.40 34.77
CA LEU A 352 -17.41 -1.80 34.83
C LEU A 352 -18.60 -2.73 34.54
N GLN A 353 -19.84 -2.30 34.86
CA GLN A 353 -21.04 -3.05 34.49
C GLN A 353 -21.20 -3.14 32.97
N THR A 354 -21.06 -2.02 32.26
CA THR A 354 -21.18 -1.99 30.79
C THR A 354 -20.08 -2.80 30.14
N ILE A 355 -18.82 -2.54 30.52
CA ILE A 355 -17.65 -3.27 30.02
C ILE A 355 -17.78 -4.79 30.26
N ALA A 356 -18.23 -5.22 31.44
CA ALA A 356 -18.43 -6.63 31.73
C ALA A 356 -19.55 -7.26 30.91
N THR A 357 -20.65 -6.52 30.68
CA THR A 357 -21.77 -6.98 29.85
C THR A 357 -21.29 -7.27 28.43
N ASP A 358 -20.65 -6.30 27.79
CA ASP A 358 -20.08 -6.40 26.42
C ASP A 358 -19.14 -7.60 26.26
N LEU A 359 -18.23 -7.78 27.22
CA LEU A 359 -17.19 -8.80 27.18
C LEU A 359 -17.73 -10.20 27.50
N SER A 360 -18.75 -10.31 28.36
CA SER A 360 -19.36 -11.59 28.75
C SER A 360 -20.03 -12.31 27.57
N ALA A 361 -20.51 -11.56 26.57
CA ALA A 361 -21.10 -12.09 25.35
C ALA A 361 -20.07 -12.69 24.36
N GLY A 362 -18.77 -12.55 24.63
CA GLY A 362 -17.68 -13.20 23.89
C GLY A 362 -16.54 -12.24 23.55
N HIS A 363 -15.32 -12.57 24.01
CA HIS A 363 -14.16 -11.68 23.87
C HIS A 363 -12.88 -12.40 23.40
N SER A 364 -11.91 -11.61 22.90
CA SER A 364 -10.56 -12.07 22.51
C SER A 364 -9.47 -11.80 23.56
N LEU A 365 -9.83 -11.37 24.78
CA LEU A 365 -8.89 -10.93 25.82
C LEU A 365 -7.91 -12.03 26.27
N LYS A 366 -6.63 -11.71 26.15
CA LYS A 366 -5.48 -12.47 26.69
C LYS A 366 -4.93 -11.84 27.98
N LYS A 367 -5.12 -10.52 28.16
CA LYS A 367 -4.73 -9.76 29.35
C LYS A 367 -5.83 -8.76 29.75
N PHE A 368 -6.14 -8.70 31.04
CA PHE A 368 -6.99 -7.69 31.66
C PHE A 368 -6.26 -7.07 32.85
N GLU A 369 -6.35 -5.75 33.01
CA GLU A 369 -5.67 -5.02 34.07
C GLU A 369 -6.59 -3.90 34.57
N LEU A 370 -6.93 -3.90 35.86
CA LEU A 370 -7.72 -2.86 36.51
C LEU A 370 -6.90 -2.19 37.60
N ILE A 371 -6.67 -0.89 37.45
CA ILE A 371 -5.99 -0.03 38.42
C ILE A 371 -7.04 0.95 38.96
N PHE A 372 -7.13 1.06 40.29
CA PHE A 372 -8.02 1.99 40.97
C PHE A 372 -7.23 2.83 41.98
N GLU A 373 -7.32 4.15 41.89
CA GLU A 373 -6.67 5.12 42.78
C GLU A 373 -7.76 5.98 43.44
N ASP A 374 -7.88 5.95 44.77
CA ASP A 374 -8.92 6.68 45.55
C ASP A 374 -8.31 7.82 46.39
N ASP A 375 -7.54 8.67 45.70
CA ASP A 375 -6.61 9.64 46.30
C ASP A 375 -6.93 11.12 46.01
N ARG A 376 -8.20 11.45 45.67
CA ARG A 376 -8.63 12.85 45.49
C ARG A 376 -9.90 13.21 46.28
N PRO A 377 -9.87 14.23 47.16
CA PRO A 377 -11.10 14.84 47.65
C PRO A 377 -11.86 15.47 46.49
N LEU A 378 -13.19 15.37 46.51
CA LEU A 378 -14.07 15.92 45.48
C LEU A 378 -13.88 17.44 45.35
N PRO A 379 -13.56 17.98 44.16
CA PRO A 379 -13.46 19.43 43.98
C PRO A 379 -14.82 20.09 44.28
N GLY A 380 -14.80 21.11 45.14
CA GLY A 380 -16.00 21.88 45.50
C GLY A 380 -16.80 21.37 46.72
N ARG A 381 -16.29 20.39 47.49
CA ARG A 381 -16.90 19.99 48.78
C ARG A 381 -15.90 20.05 49.94
N PRO A 382 -15.81 21.17 50.68
CA PRO A 382 -15.02 21.21 51.90
C PRO A 382 -15.68 20.34 52.98
N ASN A 383 -14.89 19.47 53.61
CA ASN A 383 -15.21 18.80 54.88
C ASN A 383 -16.54 18.02 54.96
N LEU A 384 -16.94 17.36 53.87
CA LEU A 384 -17.45 15.99 54.07
C LEU A 384 -16.22 15.11 54.27
N PRO A 385 -16.11 14.31 55.36
CA PRO A 385 -15.12 13.26 55.39
C PRO A 385 -15.41 12.35 54.20
N GLY A 386 -14.50 12.35 53.22
CA GLY A 386 -14.56 11.40 52.11
C GLY A 386 -14.72 10.00 52.71
N PHE A 387 -15.64 9.20 52.14
CA PHE A 387 -16.04 7.90 52.69
C PHE A 387 -14.83 7.19 53.28
N VAL A 388 -14.90 6.92 54.59
CA VAL A 388 -13.73 6.58 55.41
C VAL A 388 -12.89 5.53 54.68
N LYS A 389 -11.56 5.69 54.65
CA LYS A 389 -10.62 4.64 54.15
C LYS A 389 -10.62 3.37 55.02
N VAL A 390 -11.72 3.08 55.71
CA VAL A 390 -12.06 1.79 56.33
C VAL A 390 -12.52 0.87 55.21
N TYR A 391 -11.60 0.05 54.74
CA TYR A 391 -11.94 -1.16 54.00
C TYR A 391 -12.24 -2.28 55.02
N PRO A 392 -13.25 -3.14 54.79
CA PRO A 392 -13.94 -3.40 53.53
C PRO A 392 -15.02 -2.38 53.16
N ASP A 393 -15.10 -2.02 51.87
CA ASP A 393 -16.16 -1.20 51.30
C ASP A 393 -17.10 -2.09 50.45
N TRP A 394 -18.28 -2.39 50.99
CA TRP A 394 -19.29 -3.23 50.34
C TRP A 394 -19.79 -2.68 49.00
N ARG A 395 -19.70 -1.36 48.77
CA ARG A 395 -20.07 -0.76 47.47
C ARG A 395 -18.98 -0.99 46.44
N LEU A 396 -17.72 -1.13 46.85
CA LEU A 396 -16.63 -1.48 45.95
C LEU A 396 -16.83 -2.92 45.42
N GLU A 397 -17.18 -3.86 46.29
CA GLU A 397 -17.55 -5.23 45.89
C GLU A 397 -18.74 -5.25 44.93
N PHE A 398 -19.77 -4.43 45.17
CA PHE A 398 -20.91 -4.29 44.27
C PHE A 398 -20.49 -3.89 42.84
N TYR A 399 -19.61 -2.89 42.69
CA TYR A 399 -19.12 -2.45 41.36
C TYR A 399 -18.13 -3.41 40.70
N LEU A 400 -17.43 -4.24 41.47
CA LEU A 400 -16.50 -5.26 40.93
C LEU A 400 -17.20 -6.56 40.55
N ASN A 401 -18.36 -6.88 41.17
CA ASN A 401 -19.10 -8.11 40.94
C ASN A 401 -19.43 -8.42 39.46
N PRO A 402 -19.75 -7.44 38.59
CA PRO A 402 -20.00 -7.70 37.17
C PRO A 402 -18.81 -8.35 36.46
N LEU A 403 -17.57 -8.04 36.86
CA LEU A 403 -16.36 -8.58 36.22
C LEU A 403 -16.26 -10.11 36.28
N LYS A 404 -16.97 -10.78 37.21
CA LYS A 404 -17.07 -12.26 37.28
C LYS A 404 -17.68 -12.90 36.03
N SER A 405 -18.42 -12.14 35.22
CA SER A 405 -18.98 -12.62 33.94
C SER A 405 -17.90 -12.74 32.84
N ILE A 406 -16.76 -12.07 32.99
CA ILE A 406 -15.66 -12.03 32.01
C ILE A 406 -14.76 -13.25 32.21
N LYS A 407 -15.17 -14.40 31.66
CA LYS A 407 -14.51 -15.70 31.87
C LYS A 407 -13.45 -16.02 30.81
N LYS A 408 -12.47 -16.85 31.18
CA LYS A 408 -11.37 -17.36 30.34
C LYS A 408 -10.33 -16.30 29.95
N VAL A 409 -10.07 -15.32 30.81
CA VAL A 409 -8.96 -14.36 30.64
C VAL A 409 -7.68 -14.97 31.26
N PRO A 410 -6.61 -15.30 30.51
CA PRO A 410 -5.44 -16.00 31.07
C PRO A 410 -4.61 -15.17 32.06
N ASN A 411 -4.56 -13.85 31.89
CA ASN A 411 -3.76 -12.94 32.72
C ASN A 411 -4.64 -11.80 33.22
N VAL A 412 -4.94 -11.79 34.52
CA VAL A 412 -5.70 -10.73 35.20
C VAL A 412 -4.82 -10.05 36.23
N HIS A 413 -4.83 -8.72 36.28
CA HIS A 413 -4.11 -7.93 37.29
C HIS A 413 -5.04 -6.89 37.92
N PHE A 414 -4.98 -6.78 39.26
CA PHE A 414 -5.63 -5.73 40.04
C PHE A 414 -4.54 -4.91 40.73
N GLY A 415 -4.55 -3.59 40.53
CA GLY A 415 -3.51 -2.66 40.98
C GLY A 415 -4.06 -1.37 41.59
N GLY A 416 -3.15 -0.50 42.03
CA GLY A 416 -3.50 0.70 42.81
C GLY A 416 -3.94 0.32 44.22
N ASP A 417 -4.93 1.03 44.77
CA ASP A 417 -5.44 0.79 46.12
C ASP A 417 -6.13 -0.57 46.25
N LEU A 418 -6.69 -1.13 45.17
CA LEU A 418 -7.22 -2.51 45.17
C LEU A 418 -6.17 -3.55 45.62
N ALA A 419 -4.88 -3.32 45.35
CA ALA A 419 -3.80 -4.23 45.75
C ALA A 419 -3.39 -4.08 47.24
N ARG A 420 -3.84 -3.03 47.93
CA ARG A 420 -3.47 -2.71 49.33
C ARG A 420 -4.47 -3.22 50.36
N VAL A 421 -5.59 -3.79 49.93
CA VAL A 421 -6.82 -3.86 50.73
C VAL A 421 -7.15 -5.29 51.22
N ALA A 422 -7.81 -5.37 52.38
CA ALA A 422 -8.29 -6.61 53.01
C ALA A 422 -9.24 -7.47 52.15
N HIS A 423 -9.75 -6.93 51.04
CA HIS A 423 -10.51 -7.64 49.99
C HIS A 423 -9.70 -8.70 49.21
N GLY A 424 -8.49 -9.07 49.66
CA GLY A 424 -7.69 -10.13 49.04
C GLY A 424 -8.41 -11.48 48.89
N LEU A 425 -9.44 -11.77 49.70
CA LEU A 425 -10.34 -12.92 49.49
C LEU A 425 -11.28 -12.68 48.29
N TYR A 426 -12.05 -11.60 48.30
CA TYR A 426 -12.97 -11.25 47.21
C TYR A 426 -12.24 -11.11 45.86
N LEU A 427 -11.10 -10.41 45.83
CA LEU A 427 -10.30 -10.23 44.62
C LEU A 427 -9.64 -11.53 44.14
N ARG A 428 -9.29 -12.45 45.05
CA ARG A 428 -8.84 -13.80 44.68
C ARG A 428 -9.96 -14.60 44.05
N ASP A 429 -11.16 -14.54 44.61
CA ASP A 429 -12.30 -15.30 44.13
C ASP A 429 -12.78 -14.73 42.77
N LEU A 430 -12.79 -13.40 42.61
CA LEU A 430 -12.98 -12.72 41.31
C LEU A 430 -11.88 -13.09 40.29
N TYR A 431 -10.60 -13.12 40.68
CA TYR A 431 -9.52 -13.60 39.82
C TYR A 431 -9.78 -15.05 39.39
N LYS A 432 -10.25 -15.91 40.30
CA LYS A 432 -10.56 -17.31 40.02
C LYS A 432 -11.74 -17.44 39.06
N ASP A 433 -12.79 -16.63 39.22
CA ASP A 433 -13.94 -16.58 38.30
C ASP A 433 -13.53 -16.15 36.88
N MET A 434 -12.67 -15.13 36.76
CA MET A 434 -12.21 -14.62 35.45
C MET A 434 -11.21 -15.55 34.76
N THR A 435 -10.25 -16.12 35.50
CA THR A 435 -9.12 -16.90 34.93
C THR A 435 -9.34 -18.41 34.92
N GLY A 436 -10.23 -18.93 35.77
CA GLY A 436 -10.33 -20.36 36.08
C GLY A 436 -9.18 -20.91 36.93
N ARG A 437 -8.32 -20.06 37.50
CA ARG A 437 -7.10 -20.43 38.24
C ARG A 437 -7.10 -19.85 39.65
N GLU A 438 -6.41 -20.50 40.58
CA GLU A 438 -6.22 -19.93 41.92
C GLU A 438 -5.28 -18.72 41.85
N SER A 439 -5.62 -17.62 42.55
CA SER A 439 -4.82 -16.39 42.48
C SER A 439 -3.54 -16.48 43.31
N HIS A 440 -2.49 -15.81 42.84
CA HIS A 440 -1.26 -15.60 43.60
C HIS A 440 -1.34 -14.44 44.64
N ILE A 441 -2.53 -13.84 44.84
CA ILE A 441 -2.74 -12.77 45.82
C ILE A 441 -2.56 -13.35 47.22
N ARG A 442 -1.43 -13.01 47.88
CA ARG A 442 -1.09 -13.52 49.22
C ARG A 442 -2.03 -12.93 50.26
N ARG A 443 -2.43 -13.75 51.26
CA ARG A 443 -3.12 -13.25 52.46
C ARG A 443 -2.27 -12.14 53.11
N PRO A 444 -2.84 -10.99 53.50
CA PRO A 444 -2.17 -10.14 54.48
C PRO A 444 -1.98 -10.96 55.75
N ARG A 445 -0.75 -11.01 56.27
CA ARG A 445 -0.51 -11.54 57.62
C ARG A 445 -1.18 -10.60 58.59
N LEU A 446 -2.19 -11.07 59.32
CA LEU A 446 -2.67 -10.41 60.53
C LEU A 446 -1.47 -10.34 61.49
N GLN A 447 -0.87 -9.15 61.61
CA GLN A 447 -0.07 -8.85 62.79
C GLN A 447 -1.07 -8.74 63.94
N VAL A 448 -1.02 -9.72 64.84
CA VAL A 448 -1.68 -9.63 66.14
C VAL A 448 -0.95 -8.51 66.88
N LEU A 449 -1.65 -7.39 67.09
CA LEU A 449 -1.21 -6.37 68.05
C LEU A 449 -1.41 -6.95 69.44
N THR A 450 -0.30 -7.25 70.12
CA THR A 450 -0.21 -7.49 71.57
C THR A 450 0.10 -6.19 72.27
#